data_AF-A0A521GN23-F1
#
_entry.id   AF-A0A521GN23-F1
#
_cell.length_a   1.000
_cell.length_b   1.000
_cell.length_c   1.000
_cell.angle_alpha   90.00
_cell.angle_beta   90.00
_cell.angle_gamma   90.00
#
_symmetry.space_group_name_H-M   'P 1'
#
loop_
_entity.id
_entity.type
_entity.pdbx_description
1 polymer ?
#
loop_
_entity_poly.entity_id
_entity_poly.type
_entity_poly.pdbx_seq_one_letter_code
_entity_poly.pdbx_strand_id
1 'polypeptide(L)' 'MSVLVPTVIESEGRYERAYDIYSRLLKDRIIFLGTDVNEASANIIVAQLLF' A
#
# COMPACT_ATOMS: atom_id res chain seq x y z
N MET A 1 16.61 -2.41 -9.75
CA MET A 1 16.53 -3.57 -8.83
C MET A 1 15.07 -3.77 -8.51
N SER A 2 14.49 -4.97 -8.72
CA SER A 2 13.12 -5.23 -8.26
C SER A 2 13.17 -5.36 -6.74
N VAL A 3 12.63 -4.38 -6.03
CA VAL A 3 12.43 -4.47 -4.59
C VAL A 3 11.35 -5.53 -4.39
N LEU A 4 11.70 -6.66 -3.79
CA LEU A 4 10.72 -7.66 -3.37
C LEU A 4 9.90 -7.05 -2.24
N VAL A 5 8.65 -6.68 -2.54
CA VAL A 5 7.71 -6.19 -1.53
C VAL A 5 7.17 -7.41 -0.79
N PRO A 6 7.31 -7.49 0.55
CA PRO A 6 6.80 -8.61 1.32
C PRO A 6 5.28 -8.73 1.20
N THR A 7 4.80 -9.95 1.03
CA THR A 7 3.37 -10.29 1.09
C THR A 7 2.98 -10.63 2.51
N VAL A 8 1.88 -10.06 2.98
CA VAL A 8 1.24 -10.31 4.27
C VAL A 8 -0.06 -11.09 4.03
N ILE A 9 -0.29 -12.13 4.82
CA ILE A 9 -1.53 -12.92 4.79
C ILE A 9 -2.38 -12.45 5.98
N GLU A 10 -3.55 -11.89 5.70
CA GLU A 10 -4.53 -11.50 6.71
C GLU A 10 -5.72 -12.46 6.67
N SER A 11 -6.09 -13.01 7.82
CA SER A 11 -7.27 -13.87 7.97
C SER A 11 -8.45 -13.03 8.42
N GLU A 12 -9.38 -12.75 7.51
CA GLU A 12 -10.68 -12.14 7.85
C GLU A 12 -11.74 -13.24 7.91
N GLY A 13 -11.95 -13.79 9.09
CA GLY A 13 -12.96 -14.82 9.33
C GLY A 13 -12.59 -16.17 8.72
N ARG A 14 -13.33 -16.62 7.69
CA ARG A 14 -13.09 -17.92 7.01
C ARG A 14 -12.22 -17.81 5.76
N TYR A 15 -11.84 -16.59 5.36
CA TYR A 15 -11.08 -16.34 4.14
C TYR A 15 -9.73 -15.72 4.48
N GLU A 16 -8.68 -16.24 3.83
CA GLU A 16 -7.35 -15.64 3.86
C GLU A 16 -7.20 -14.74 2.64
N ARG A 17 -6.79 -13.49 2.87
CA ARG A 17 -6.43 -12.55 1.81
C ARG A 17 -4.95 -12.23 1.90
N ALA A 18 -4.26 -12.40 0.77
CA ALA A 18 -2.88 -11.97 0.61
C ALA A 18 -2.87 -10.52 0.13
N TYR A 19 -2.16 -9.67 0.87
CA TYR A 19 -1.90 -8.27 0.52
C TYR A 19 -0.40 -8.05 0.43
N ASP A 20 0.06 -7.12 -0.40
CA ASP A 20 1.38 -6.56 -0.18
C ASP A 20 1.37 -5.68 1.09
N ILE A 21 2.53 -5.49 1.71
CA ILE A 21 2.65 -4.72 2.96
C ILE A 21 2.10 -3.29 2.84
N TYR A 22 2.24 -2.62 1.68
CA TYR A 22 1.76 -1.26 1.50
C TYR A 22 0.23 -1.22 1.41
N SER A 23 -0.39 -2.15 0.69
CA SER A 23 -1.85 -2.31 0.66
C SER A 23 -2.42 -2.60 2.05
N ARG A 24 -1.75 -3.43 2.85
CA ARG A 24 -2.18 -3.70 4.23
C ARG A 24 -2.11 -2.45 5.10
N LEU A 25 -1.08 -1.63 4.95
CA LEU A 25 -0.93 -0.38 5.71
C LEU A 25 -1.91 0.70 5.22
N LEU A 26 -2.23 0.75 3.93
CA LEU A 26 -3.23 1.66 3.38
C LEU A 26 -4.63 1.39 3.97
N LYS A 27 -4.97 0.13 4.23
CA LYS A 27 -6.21 -0.26 4.94
C LYS A 27 -6.30 0.36 6.35
N ASP A 28 -5.17 0.52 7.03
CA ASP A 28 -5.06 1.22 8.33
C ASP A 28 -4.89 2.75 8.16
N ARG A 29 -5.11 3.28 6.95
CA ARG A 29 -4.96 4.70 6.57
C ARG A 29 -3.52 5.23 6.71
N ILE A 30 -2.53 4.36 6.51
CA ILE A 30 -1.11 4.72 6.52
C ILE A 30 -0.61 4.81 5.08
N ILE A 31 -0.09 5.98 4.69
CA ILE A 31 0.45 6.28 3.36
C ILE A 31 1.94 6.61 3.47
N PHE A 32 2.75 6.08 2.56
CA PHE A 32 4.20 6.33 2.51
C PHE A 32 4.57 7.16 1.28
N LEU A 33 5.37 8.21 1.50
CA LEU A 33 6.14 8.88 0.45
C LEU A 33 7.61 8.49 0.60
N GLY A 34 8.05 7.53 -0.21
CA GLY A 34 9.43 7.02 -0.19
C GLY A 34 10.33 7.55 -1.31
N THR A 35 9.81 8.42 -2.17
CA THR A 35 10.50 8.98 -3.33
C THR A 35 10.39 10.50 -3.32
N ASP A 36 11.17 11.16 -4.18
CA ASP A 36 11.04 12.59 -4.39
C ASP A 36 9.63 12.98 -4.84
N VAL A 37 9.22 14.19 -4.46
CA VAL A 37 7.93 14.75 -4.84
C VAL A 37 7.98 15.16 -6.31
N ASN A 38 7.20 14.46 -7.12
CA ASN A 38 6.94 14.80 -8.52
C ASN A 38 5.46 14.58 -8.86
N GLU A 39 5.09 14.86 -10.10
CA GLU A 39 3.71 14.71 -10.59
C GLU A 39 3.15 13.30 -10.35
N ALA A 40 3.94 12.27 -10.66
CA ALA A 40 3.51 10.88 -10.50
C ALA A 40 3.31 10.49 -9.03
N SER A 41 4.27 10.82 -8.15
CA SER A 41 4.17 10.52 -6.72
C SER A 41 3.03 11.29 -6.05
N ALA A 42 2.80 12.54 -6.44
CA ALA A 42 1.71 13.36 -5.94
C ALA A 42 0.35 12.78 -6.35
N ASN A 43 0.18 12.39 -7.62
CA ASN A 43 -1.06 11.80 -8.11
C ASN A 43 -1.40 10.48 -7.39
N ILE A 44 -0.40 9.63 -7.15
CA ILE A 44 -0.59 8.37 -6.41
C ILE A 44 -1.05 8.64 -4.97
N ILE A 45 -0.41 9.58 -4.26
CA ILE A 45 -0.79 9.92 -2.88
C ILE A 45 -2.21 10.50 -2.83
N VAL A 46 -2.56 11.40 -3.75
CA VAL A 46 -3.92 11.95 -3.81
C VAL A 46 -4.96 10.85 -4.07
N ALA A 47 -4.66 9.89 -4.94
CA ALA A 47 -5.53 8.75 -5.16
C ALA A 47 -5.70 7.89 -3.90
N GLN A 48 -4.62 7.67 -3.15
CA GLN A 48 -4.65 6.93 -1.87
C GLN A 48 -5.43 7.65 -0.76
N LEU A 49 -5.52 8.99 -0.80
CA LEU A 49 -6.33 9.78 0.14
C LEU A 49 -7.85 9.68 -0.10
N LEU A 50 -8.26 9.30 -1.32
CA LEU A 50 -9.67 9.15 -1.70
C LEU A 50 -10.21 7.72 -1.45
N PHE A 51 -9.32 6.79 -1.10
CA PHE A 51 -9.64 5.40 -0.76
C PHE A 51 -10.03 5.27 0.72
#